data_AF-A0A2A4WEA4-F1
#
_entry.id   AF-A0A2A4WEA4-F1
#
_cell.length_a   1.000
_cell.length_b   1.000
_cell.length_c   1.000
_cell.angle_alpha   90.00
_cell.angle_beta   90.00
_cell.angle_gamma   90.00
#
_symmetry.space_group_name_H-M   'P 1'
#
loop_
_entity.id
_entity.type
_entity.pdbx_description
1 polymer ?
#
loop_
_entity_poly.entity_id
_entity_poly.type
_entity_poly.pdbx_seq_one_letter_code
_entity_poly.pdbx_strand_id
1 'polypeptide(L)'
;MISNKYLPIAFVVLFIMLGVIWWPSFSNLGDLFGYAATSEYKDVSLLDFFKAELLILVTVWVVLISYRGKGVVVDGNRHVKRHFILVLLVVAQVFIGFFAGGFLVHQDASWYQVIHGANEVMPAQAIILLICYPLYLFFGGSAFIYAKTRLPVFLQDKQVAFMVLTFAPLAFLPYYDSGLLDVKIDIIELVYRAVYWLLSVAWVVLGVLPIILKAAPEILKGLTDPYQEM
;
A
#
# COMPACT_ATOMS: atom_id res chain seq x y z
N MET A 1 -10.07 22.28 -2.52
CA MET A 1 -8.64 22.57 -2.71
C MET A 1 -8.04 22.80 -1.34
N ILE A 2 -7.23 21.87 -0.83
CA ILE A 2 -6.49 22.08 0.43
C ILE A 2 -5.42 23.14 0.11
N SER A 3 -5.41 24.24 0.87
CA SER A 3 -4.49 25.35 0.64
C SER A 3 -3.03 24.89 0.73
N ASN A 4 -2.22 25.29 -0.26
CA ASN A 4 -0.80 24.93 -0.42
C ASN A 4 0.06 25.28 0.81
N LYS A 5 -0.42 26.14 1.71
CA LYS A 5 0.25 26.48 2.98
C LYS A 5 0.21 25.36 4.03
N TYR A 6 -0.81 24.50 4.03
CA TYR A 6 -0.93 23.40 5.00
C TYR A 6 -0.28 22.10 4.51
N LEU A 7 0.04 22.01 3.23
CA LEU A 7 0.70 20.86 2.63
C LEU A 7 2.07 20.56 3.26
N PRO A 8 3.00 21.53 3.47
CA PRO A 8 4.27 21.25 4.15
C PRO A 8 4.08 20.84 5.61
N ILE A 9 3.10 21.40 6.32
CA ILE A 9 2.79 21.03 7.71
C ILE A 9 2.23 19.61 7.77
N ALA A 10 1.31 19.26 6.86
CA ALA A 10 0.78 17.91 6.74
C ALA A 10 1.91 16.91 6.43
N PHE A 11 2.84 17.25 5.54
CA PHE A 11 4.02 16.42 5.26
C PHE A 11 4.91 16.24 6.49
N VAL A 12 5.21 17.31 7.24
CA VAL A 12 6.02 17.23 8.46
C VAL A 12 5.32 16.36 9.53
N VAL A 13 4.02 16.55 9.73
CA VAL A 13 3.24 15.72 10.66
C VAL A 13 3.22 14.26 10.23
N LEU A 14 3.04 13.99 8.93
CA LEU A 14 3.03 12.62 8.39
C LEU A 14 4.41 11.96 8.50
N PHE A 15 5.50 12.71 8.30
CA PHE A 15 6.87 12.22 8.50
C PHE A 15 7.22 11.99 9.98
N ILE A 16 6.72 12.84 10.89
CA ILE A 16 6.87 12.62 12.34
C ILE A 16 6.08 11.38 12.76
N MET A 17 4.84 11.22 12.30
CA MET A 17 4.03 10.02 12.55
C MET A 17 4.69 8.77 11.99
N LEU A 18 5.28 8.84 10.79
CA LEU A 18 6.08 7.75 10.21
C LEU A 18 7.31 7.44 11.07
N GLY A 19 8.04 8.45 11.55
CA GLY A 19 9.21 8.26 12.39
C GLY A 19 8.89 7.55 13.72
N VAL A 20 7.75 7.89 14.33
CA VAL A 20 7.26 7.25 15.57
C VAL A 20 6.92 5.77 15.34
N ILE A 21 6.34 5.43 14.18
CA ILE A 21 6.02 4.04 13.82
C ILE A 21 7.29 3.27 13.42
N TRP A 22 8.18 3.92 12.68
CA TRP A 22 9.38 3.29 12.12
C TRP A 22 10.43 2.97 13.19
N TRP A 23 10.60 3.81 14.21
CA TRP A 23 11.63 3.61 15.24
C TRP A 23 11.62 2.19 15.85
N PRO A 24 10.48 1.69 16.39
CA PRO A 24 10.43 0.33 16.90
C PRO A 24 10.26 -0.74 15.82
N SER A 25 9.72 -0.43 14.64
CA SER A 25 9.66 -1.41 13.54
C SER A 25 11.04 -1.76 13.00
N PHE A 26 11.98 -0.81 12.96
CA PHE A 26 13.32 -1.03 12.43
C PHE A 26 14.19 -1.95 13.29
N SER A 27 14.05 -1.92 14.62
CA SER A 27 14.77 -2.85 15.49
C SER A 27 14.34 -4.30 15.25
N ASN A 28 13.06 -4.52 14.92
CA ASN A 28 12.48 -5.85 14.76
C ASN A 28 12.66 -6.43 13.35
N LEU A 29 13.08 -5.60 12.36
CA LEU A 29 13.36 -6.06 11.00
C LEU A 29 14.57 -7.02 10.96
N GLY A 30 15.56 -6.83 11.83
CA GLY A 30 16.75 -7.70 11.88
C GLY A 30 16.39 -9.15 12.19
N ASP A 31 15.55 -9.36 13.21
CA ASP A 31 15.07 -10.68 13.61
C ASP A 31 14.16 -11.29 12.53
N LEU A 32 13.34 -10.47 11.88
CA LEU A 32 12.48 -10.88 10.77
C LEU A 32 13.28 -11.43 9.58
N PHE A 33 14.34 -10.73 9.17
CA PHE A 33 15.20 -11.18 8.07
C PHE A 33 16.03 -12.41 8.47
N GLY A 34 16.42 -12.52 9.76
CA GLY A 34 17.03 -13.74 10.30
C GLY A 34 16.10 -14.94 10.19
N TYR A 35 14.85 -14.80 10.64
CA TYR A 35 13.82 -15.82 10.50
C TYR A 35 13.60 -16.19 9.03
N ALA A 36 13.44 -15.19 8.15
CA ALA A 36 13.16 -15.39 6.73
C ALA A 36 14.26 -16.16 5.97
N ALA A 37 15.51 -16.04 6.42
CA ALA A 37 16.64 -16.78 5.86
C ALA A 37 16.63 -18.26 6.29
N THR A 38 16.08 -18.56 7.46
CA THR A 38 16.04 -19.93 8.02
C THR A 38 14.74 -20.68 7.70
N SER A 39 13.65 -19.96 7.45
CA SER A 39 12.35 -20.53 7.13
C SER A 39 12.29 -20.91 5.64
N GLU A 40 12.48 -22.20 5.35
CA GLU A 40 12.43 -22.73 3.99
C GLU A 40 11.11 -23.45 3.72
N TYR A 41 10.55 -23.21 2.54
CA TYR A 41 9.44 -24.01 1.99
C TYR A 41 9.91 -24.62 0.66
N LYS A 42 10.05 -25.95 0.62
CA LYS A 42 10.56 -26.69 -0.56
C LYS A 42 11.89 -26.12 -1.07
N ASP A 43 12.87 -25.98 -0.20
CA ASP A 43 14.22 -25.46 -0.49
C ASP A 43 14.27 -24.01 -0.99
N VAL A 44 13.17 -23.25 -0.83
CA VAL A 44 13.11 -21.81 -1.13
C VAL A 44 12.86 -21.05 0.16
N SER A 45 13.77 -20.14 0.50
CA SER A 45 13.64 -19.29 1.68
C SER A 45 12.59 -18.19 1.45
N LEU A 46 11.91 -17.75 2.52
CA LEU A 46 11.03 -16.58 2.45
C LEU A 46 11.79 -15.32 2.00
N LEU A 47 13.06 -15.23 2.33
CA LEU A 47 13.93 -14.13 1.93
C LEU A 47 14.16 -14.11 0.41
N ASP A 48 14.25 -15.27 -0.24
CA ASP A 48 14.36 -15.36 -1.70
C ASP A 48 13.06 -14.99 -2.41
N PHE A 49 11.90 -15.33 -1.82
CA PHE A 49 10.61 -14.82 -2.29
C PHE A 49 10.55 -13.29 -2.23
N PHE A 50 10.95 -12.69 -1.11
CA PHE A 50 10.99 -11.23 -0.95
C PHE A 50 11.91 -10.56 -1.99
N LYS A 51 13.12 -11.10 -2.21
CA LYS A 51 14.04 -10.61 -3.25
C LYS A 51 13.44 -10.70 -4.65
N ALA A 52 12.82 -11.84 -4.98
CA ALA A 52 12.19 -12.05 -6.27
C ALA A 52 11.05 -11.04 -6.50
N GLU A 53 10.26 -10.78 -5.47
CA GLU A 53 9.16 -9.83 -5.52
C GLU A 53 9.65 -8.39 -5.75
N LEU A 54 10.69 -7.95 -5.04
CA LEU A 54 11.30 -6.65 -5.26
C LEU A 54 11.86 -6.51 -6.69
N LEU A 55 12.47 -7.58 -7.22
CA LEU A 55 12.96 -7.60 -8.59
C LEU A 55 11.81 -7.45 -9.60
N ILE A 56 10.71 -8.18 -9.40
CA ILE A 56 9.50 -8.07 -10.23
C ILE A 56 8.94 -6.65 -10.16
N LEU A 57 8.86 -6.07 -8.96
CA LEU A 57 8.36 -4.71 -8.76
C LEU A 57 9.16 -3.69 -9.57
N VAL A 58 10.49 -3.69 -9.42
CA VAL A 58 11.36 -2.76 -10.15
C VAL A 58 11.25 -2.99 -11.65
N THR A 59 11.23 -4.25 -12.10
CA THR A 59 11.14 -4.59 -13.52
C THR A 59 9.84 -4.07 -14.14
N VAL A 60 8.70 -4.31 -13.49
CA VAL A 60 7.40 -3.85 -13.95
C VAL A 60 7.33 -2.32 -13.96
N TRP A 61 7.87 -1.65 -12.95
CA TRP A 61 7.89 -0.19 -12.91
C TRP A 61 8.74 0.40 -14.04
N VAL A 62 9.93 -0.16 -14.29
CA VAL A 62 10.78 0.23 -15.42
C VAL A 62 10.03 0.04 -16.74
N VAL A 63 9.43 -1.13 -16.95
CA VAL A 63 8.63 -1.43 -18.15
C VAL A 63 7.48 -0.43 -18.30
N LEU A 64 6.73 -0.16 -17.24
CA LEU A 64 5.63 0.81 -17.26
C LEU A 64 6.14 2.20 -17.64
N ILE A 65 7.28 2.65 -17.11
CA ILE A 65 7.87 3.95 -17.45
C ILE A 65 8.34 3.99 -18.91
N SER A 66 8.99 2.92 -19.40
CA SER A 66 9.51 2.82 -20.77
C SER A 66 8.40 2.91 -21.82
N TYR A 67 7.24 2.29 -21.57
CA TYR A 67 6.08 2.33 -22.48
C TYR A 67 5.19 3.57 -22.29
N ARG A 68 5.79 4.75 -22.04
CA ARG A 68 5.05 6.02 -21.92
C ARG A 68 4.30 6.31 -23.23
N GLY A 69 2.97 6.42 -23.15
CA GLY A 69 2.17 6.80 -24.30
C GLY A 69 2.56 8.20 -24.75
N LYS A 70 2.99 8.35 -26.01
CA LYS A 70 3.01 9.68 -26.66
C LYS A 70 1.55 10.14 -26.72
N GLY A 71 1.29 11.45 -26.58
CA GLY A 71 -0.04 12.06 -26.55
C GLY A 71 -0.79 11.90 -27.88
N VAL A 72 -1.11 10.65 -28.21
CA VAL A 72 -1.98 10.27 -29.31
C VAL A 72 -3.38 10.38 -28.76
N VAL A 73 -4.18 11.19 -29.43
CA VAL A 73 -5.62 11.25 -29.27
C VAL A 73 -6.19 9.84 -29.16
N VAL A 74 -6.95 9.57 -28.10
CA VAL A 74 -7.35 8.21 -27.75
C VAL A 74 -8.83 8.03 -28.05
N ASP A 75 -9.14 6.99 -28.82
CA ASP A 75 -10.50 6.50 -29.02
C ASP A 75 -11.18 6.20 -27.68
N GLY A 76 -12.47 6.49 -27.55
CA GLY A 76 -13.22 6.38 -26.30
C GLY A 76 -13.15 4.98 -25.67
N ASN A 77 -13.15 3.93 -26.50
CA ASN A 77 -13.01 2.56 -26.02
C ASN A 77 -11.63 2.29 -25.36
N ARG A 78 -10.56 2.86 -25.93
CA ARG A 78 -9.21 2.76 -25.36
C ARG A 78 -9.07 3.63 -24.11
N HIS A 79 -9.82 4.74 -24.01
CA HIS A 79 -9.91 5.57 -22.81
C HIS A 79 -10.57 4.80 -21.64
N VAL A 80 -11.69 4.11 -21.90
CA VAL A 80 -12.37 3.24 -20.92
C VAL A 80 -11.45 2.13 -20.45
N LYS A 81 -10.83 1.39 -21.37
CA LYS A 81 -9.91 0.30 -21.03
C LYS A 81 -8.76 0.79 -20.13
N ARG A 82 -8.24 1.99 -20.39
CA ARG A 82 -7.17 2.55 -19.56
C ARG A 82 -7.64 2.83 -18.13
N HIS A 83 -8.82 3.44 -17.97
CA HIS A 83 -9.39 3.69 -16.65
C HIS A 83 -9.79 2.40 -15.92
N PHE A 84 -10.25 1.38 -16.63
CA PHE A 84 -10.58 0.09 -16.04
C PHE A 84 -9.33 -0.61 -15.46
N ILE A 85 -8.22 -0.61 -16.21
CA ILE A 85 -6.93 -1.14 -15.72
C ILE A 85 -6.47 -0.36 -14.47
N LEU A 86 -6.62 0.97 -14.46
CA LEU A 86 -6.29 1.77 -13.29
C LEU A 86 -7.13 1.36 -12.08
N VAL A 87 -8.45 1.22 -12.24
CA VAL A 87 -9.35 0.77 -11.17
C VAL A 87 -8.98 -0.63 -10.68
N LEU A 88 -8.64 -1.56 -11.58
CA LEU A 88 -8.19 -2.90 -11.20
C LEU A 88 -6.91 -2.85 -10.35
N LEU A 89 -5.94 -2.00 -10.69
CA LEU A 89 -4.73 -1.84 -9.86
C LEU A 89 -5.06 -1.31 -8.47
N VAL A 90 -5.97 -0.34 -8.37
CA VAL A 90 -6.42 0.20 -7.07
C VAL A 90 -7.20 -0.83 -6.27
N VAL A 91 -8.10 -1.58 -6.90
CA VAL A 91 -8.87 -2.65 -6.24
C VAL A 91 -7.95 -3.77 -5.76
N ALA A 92 -6.96 -4.16 -6.55
CA ALA A 92 -5.95 -5.14 -6.15
C ALA A 92 -5.15 -4.65 -4.93
N GLN A 93 -4.77 -3.38 -4.91
CA GLN A 93 -4.09 -2.76 -3.77
C GLN A 93 -4.96 -2.78 -2.50
N VAL A 94 -6.26 -2.47 -2.62
CA VAL A 94 -7.21 -2.54 -1.49
C VAL A 94 -7.39 -3.97 -1.00
N PHE A 95 -7.47 -4.93 -1.92
CA PHE A 95 -7.60 -6.34 -1.61
C PHE A 95 -6.40 -6.88 -0.83
N ILE A 96 -5.17 -6.54 -1.24
CA ILE A 96 -3.96 -6.90 -0.49
C ILE A 96 -3.97 -6.23 0.90
N GLY A 97 -4.41 -4.97 0.99
CA GLY A 97 -4.59 -4.29 2.28
C GLY A 97 -5.55 -4.99 3.22
N PHE A 98 -6.71 -5.41 2.70
CA PHE A 98 -7.69 -6.19 3.44
C PHE A 98 -7.14 -7.55 3.88
N PHE A 99 -6.42 -8.25 2.99
CA PHE A 99 -5.83 -9.54 3.29
C PHE A 99 -4.76 -9.44 4.38
N ALA A 100 -3.87 -8.45 4.27
CA ALA A 100 -2.81 -8.21 5.24
C ALA A 100 -3.35 -7.72 6.59
N GLY A 101 -4.03 -6.57 6.60
CA GLY A 101 -4.47 -5.90 7.83
C GLY A 101 -5.75 -6.48 8.44
N GLY A 102 -6.56 -7.18 7.65
CA GLY A 102 -7.74 -7.89 8.12
C GLY A 102 -7.41 -9.33 8.45
N PHE A 103 -7.21 -10.17 7.45
CA PHE A 103 -7.11 -11.62 7.67
C PHE A 103 -5.85 -12.04 8.44
N LEU A 104 -4.66 -11.68 7.94
CA LEU A 104 -3.40 -12.16 8.51
C LEU A 104 -3.10 -11.58 9.89
N VAL A 105 -3.40 -10.30 10.13
CA VAL A 105 -3.23 -9.68 11.46
C VAL A 105 -4.11 -10.35 12.52
N HIS A 106 -5.33 -10.75 12.20
CA HIS A 106 -6.19 -11.46 13.15
C HIS A 106 -5.76 -12.92 13.37
N GLN A 107 -5.16 -13.55 12.35
CA GLN A 107 -4.52 -14.84 12.50
C GLN A 107 -3.29 -14.76 13.42
N ASP A 108 -2.49 -13.71 13.27
CA ASP A 108 -1.33 -13.41 14.13
C ASP A 108 -1.75 -13.27 15.60
N ALA A 109 -2.82 -12.51 15.87
CA ALA A 109 -3.39 -12.36 17.23
C ALA A 109 -3.80 -13.69 17.88
N SER A 110 -4.32 -14.64 17.09
CA SER A 110 -4.68 -15.98 17.58
C SER A 110 -3.43 -16.84 17.83
N TRP A 111 -2.36 -16.61 17.07
CA TRP A 111 -1.09 -17.30 17.20
C TRP A 111 -0.36 -16.93 18.51
N TYR A 112 -0.46 -15.67 18.95
CA TYR A 112 0.00 -15.22 20.28
C TYR A 112 -0.60 -16.02 21.43
N GLN A 113 -1.82 -16.53 21.28
CA GLN A 113 -2.49 -17.30 22.34
C GLN A 113 -2.02 -18.75 22.41
N VAL A 114 -1.38 -19.25 21.34
CA VAL A 114 -0.94 -20.65 21.23
C VAL A 114 0.54 -20.79 21.55
N ILE A 115 1.38 -19.88 21.05
CA ILE A 115 2.82 -19.89 21.29
C ILE A 115 3.14 -19.06 22.54
N HIS A 116 3.55 -19.73 23.62
CA HIS A 116 3.86 -19.10 24.92
C HIS A 116 5.27 -18.48 24.99
N GLY A 117 5.84 -18.04 23.86
CA GLY A 117 7.24 -17.58 23.77
C GLY A 117 7.36 -16.21 23.11
N ALA A 118 7.77 -15.19 23.87
CA ALA A 118 7.86 -13.79 23.43
C ALA A 118 9.01 -13.48 22.44
N ASN A 119 9.85 -14.46 22.07
CA ASN A 119 11.11 -14.25 21.35
C ASN A 119 11.16 -14.88 19.93
N GLU A 120 10.05 -15.39 19.39
CA GLU A 120 10.05 -16.01 18.05
C GLU A 120 9.24 -15.17 17.05
N VAL A 121 9.84 -14.90 15.89
CA VAL A 121 9.17 -14.22 14.77
C VAL A 121 8.00 -15.06 14.29
N MET A 122 6.82 -14.45 14.23
CA MET A 122 5.60 -15.17 13.85
C MET A 122 5.53 -15.40 12.34
N PRO A 123 5.12 -16.61 11.89
CA PRO A 123 4.99 -16.90 10.46
C PRO A 123 4.02 -15.95 9.73
N ALA A 124 2.90 -15.58 10.38
CA ALA A 124 1.91 -14.67 9.80
C ALA A 124 2.50 -13.26 9.60
N GLN A 125 3.24 -12.76 10.60
CA GLN A 125 3.95 -11.49 10.50
C GLN A 125 5.03 -11.47 9.41
N ALA A 126 5.80 -12.55 9.26
CA ALA A 126 6.77 -12.70 8.18
C ALA A 126 6.08 -12.59 6.81
N ILE A 127 4.93 -13.25 6.62
CA ILE A 127 4.14 -13.15 5.38
C ILE A 127 3.62 -11.73 5.15
N ILE A 128 3.09 -11.07 6.19
CA ILE A 128 2.57 -9.69 6.09
C ILE A 128 3.69 -8.77 5.58
N LEU A 129 4.85 -8.79 6.23
CA LEU A 129 5.93 -7.85 5.96
C LEU A 129 6.74 -8.17 4.70
N LEU A 130 6.97 -9.44 4.41
CA LEU A 130 7.83 -9.88 3.31
C LEU A 130 7.07 -10.15 2.01
N ILE A 131 5.75 -10.33 2.07
CA ILE A 131 4.94 -10.64 0.87
C ILE A 131 3.86 -9.59 0.68
N CYS A 132 3.03 -9.32 1.69
CA CYS A 132 1.90 -8.43 1.48
C CYS A 132 2.34 -6.96 1.30
N TYR A 133 3.35 -6.50 2.03
CA TYR A 133 3.81 -5.10 1.95
C TYR A 133 4.45 -4.76 0.60
N PRO A 134 5.37 -5.58 0.05
CA PRO A 134 5.89 -5.34 -1.30
C PRO A 134 4.80 -5.44 -2.36
N LEU A 135 3.82 -6.36 -2.24
CA LEU A 135 2.68 -6.44 -3.17
C LEU A 135 1.84 -5.17 -3.11
N TYR A 136 1.69 -4.62 -1.92
CA TYR A 136 0.95 -3.39 -1.73
C TYR A 136 1.65 -2.21 -2.43
N LEU A 137 2.96 -2.05 -2.20
CA LEU A 137 3.78 -1.06 -2.91
C LEU A 137 3.72 -1.28 -4.42
N PHE A 138 3.77 -2.54 -4.86
CA PHE A 138 3.70 -2.91 -6.25
C PHE A 138 2.42 -2.40 -6.90
N PHE A 139 1.24 -2.70 -6.35
CA PHE A 139 -0.04 -2.27 -6.94
C PHE A 139 -0.26 -0.76 -6.82
N GLY A 140 0.06 -0.15 -5.66
CA GLY A 140 -0.08 1.29 -5.45
C GLY A 140 0.85 2.11 -6.37
N GLY A 141 2.13 1.76 -6.41
CA GLY A 141 3.11 2.44 -7.25
C GLY A 141 2.89 2.15 -8.74
N SER A 142 2.47 0.93 -9.10
CA SER A 142 2.05 0.65 -10.48
C SER A 142 0.85 1.49 -10.89
N ALA A 143 -0.14 1.70 -10.01
CA ALA A 143 -1.28 2.57 -10.29
C ALA A 143 -0.84 4.03 -10.53
N PHE A 144 0.09 4.55 -9.71
CA PHE A 144 0.65 5.90 -9.89
C PHE A 144 1.44 6.04 -11.19
N ILE A 145 2.37 5.12 -11.46
CA ILE A 145 3.19 5.13 -12.67
C ILE A 145 2.30 4.98 -13.90
N TYR A 146 1.32 4.07 -13.85
CA TYR A 146 0.36 3.85 -14.91
C TYR A 146 -0.47 5.12 -15.20
N ALA A 147 -0.99 5.78 -14.17
CA ALA A 147 -1.69 7.06 -14.32
C ALA A 147 -0.78 8.13 -14.95
N LYS A 148 0.47 8.25 -14.47
CA LYS A 148 1.45 9.23 -14.99
C LYS A 148 1.79 9.05 -16.46
N THR A 149 1.77 7.82 -16.95
CA THR A 149 2.25 7.45 -18.28
C THR A 149 1.13 7.27 -19.32
N ARG A 150 -0.10 6.92 -18.89
CA ARG A 150 -1.24 6.63 -19.77
C ARG A 150 -2.42 7.58 -19.59
N LEU A 151 -2.53 8.23 -18.43
CA LEU A 151 -3.65 9.10 -18.05
C LEU A 151 -3.14 10.41 -17.38
N PRO A 152 -2.26 11.19 -18.06
CA PRO A 152 -1.63 12.35 -17.44
C PRO A 152 -2.63 13.45 -17.05
N VAL A 153 -3.69 13.65 -17.85
CA VAL A 153 -4.79 14.59 -17.55
C VAL A 153 -5.51 14.19 -16.27
N PHE A 154 -5.79 12.90 -16.10
CA PHE A 154 -6.40 12.39 -14.88
C PHE A 154 -5.51 12.62 -13.64
N LEU A 155 -4.18 12.56 -13.80
CA LEU A 155 -3.24 12.67 -12.70
C LEU A 155 -3.08 14.10 -12.15
N GLN A 156 -3.30 15.16 -12.94
CA GLN A 156 -2.92 16.55 -12.60
C GLN A 156 -3.39 17.00 -11.20
N ASP A 157 -4.63 16.70 -10.81
CA ASP A 157 -5.17 17.10 -9.49
C ASP A 157 -5.21 15.96 -8.45
N LYS A 158 -4.62 14.81 -8.76
CA LYS A 158 -4.77 13.57 -7.96
C LYS A 158 -3.44 13.00 -7.48
N GLN A 159 -2.33 13.69 -7.71
CA GLN A 159 -0.99 13.23 -7.32
C GLN A 159 -0.90 12.90 -5.83
N VAL A 160 -1.50 13.73 -4.97
CA VAL A 160 -1.54 13.50 -3.52
C VAL A 160 -2.30 12.22 -3.17
N ALA A 161 -3.44 11.97 -3.80
CA ALA A 161 -4.21 10.74 -3.56
C ALA A 161 -3.42 9.49 -3.96
N PHE A 162 -2.70 9.53 -5.09
CA PHE A 162 -1.84 8.43 -5.50
C PHE A 162 -0.61 8.24 -4.59
N MET A 163 -0.04 9.32 -4.06
CA MET A 163 1.04 9.24 -3.07
C MET A 163 0.56 8.60 -1.77
N VAL A 164 -0.60 9.03 -1.26
CA VAL A 164 -1.22 8.42 -0.07
C VAL A 164 -1.55 6.95 -0.34
N LEU A 165 -2.12 6.61 -1.50
CA LEU A 165 -2.40 5.23 -1.89
C LEU A 165 -1.15 4.33 -1.88
N THR A 166 -0.02 4.88 -2.34
CA THR A 166 1.24 4.13 -2.49
C THR A 166 1.99 4.01 -1.17
N PHE A 167 2.11 5.09 -0.40
CA PHE A 167 3.02 5.17 0.74
C PHE A 167 2.37 5.06 2.13
N ALA A 168 1.03 5.21 2.24
CA ALA A 168 0.34 4.92 3.50
C ALA A 168 0.67 3.56 4.14
N PRO A 169 0.96 2.47 3.39
CA PRO A 169 1.31 1.16 3.95
C PRO A 169 2.58 1.14 4.76
N LEU A 170 3.54 1.98 4.39
CA LEU A 170 4.77 2.11 5.16
C LEU A 170 4.50 2.65 6.57
N ALA A 171 3.34 3.29 6.78
CA ALA A 171 2.87 3.74 8.07
C ALA A 171 2.07 2.65 8.83
N PHE A 172 1.78 1.50 8.23
CA PHE A 172 1.06 0.42 8.90
C PHE A 172 1.98 -0.65 9.50
N LEU A 173 3.31 -0.50 9.38
CA LEU A 173 4.29 -1.48 9.85
C LEU A 173 3.95 -1.90 11.28
N PRO A 174 3.61 -3.18 11.53
CA PRO A 174 3.20 -3.61 12.85
C PRO A 174 4.33 -3.41 13.86
N TYR A 175 4.01 -2.68 14.93
CA TYR A 175 4.71 -2.74 16.19
C TYR A 175 4.45 -4.12 16.83
N TYR A 176 5.52 -4.88 17.06
CA TYR A 176 5.49 -6.18 17.74
C TYR A 176 5.43 -5.93 19.24
N ASP A 177 4.27 -6.13 19.85
CA ASP A 177 4.20 -6.30 21.29
C ASP A 177 3.06 -7.26 21.66
N SER A 178 3.43 -8.34 22.34
CA SER A 178 2.53 -9.29 22.98
C SER A 178 1.54 -8.64 23.96
N GLY A 179 1.77 -7.39 24.38
CA GLY A 179 0.85 -6.57 25.16
C GLY A 179 -0.40 -6.06 24.40
N LEU A 180 -0.49 -6.25 23.07
CA LEU A 180 -1.60 -5.77 22.24
C LEU A 180 -3.00 -6.27 22.66
N LEU A 181 -3.08 -7.32 23.46
CA LEU A 181 -4.31 -7.89 24.00
C LEU A 181 -4.45 -7.73 25.53
N ASP A 182 -3.46 -7.11 26.18
CA ASP A 182 -3.48 -6.91 27.64
C ASP A 182 -4.30 -5.65 27.99
N VAL A 183 -5.16 -5.76 29.00
CA VAL A 183 -6.16 -4.71 29.33
C VAL A 183 -5.52 -3.49 30.02
N LYS A 184 -4.23 -3.59 30.38
CA LYS A 184 -3.44 -2.47 30.89
C LYS A 184 -2.99 -1.59 29.73
N ILE A 185 -3.88 -0.72 29.28
CA ILE A 185 -3.59 0.26 28.23
C ILE A 185 -2.53 1.24 28.75
N ASP A 186 -1.28 1.05 28.30
CA ASP A 186 -0.27 2.07 28.44
C ASP A 186 -0.57 3.22 27.47
N ILE A 187 -0.38 4.48 27.89
CA ILE A 187 -0.84 5.66 27.11
C ILE A 187 -0.21 5.68 25.71
N ILE A 188 1.02 5.19 25.60
CA ILE A 188 1.79 5.10 24.35
C ILE A 188 1.11 4.15 23.36
N GLU A 189 0.57 3.03 23.85
CA GLU A 189 -0.07 2.03 23.02
C GLU A 189 -1.43 2.51 22.48
N LEU A 190 -2.18 3.25 23.32
CA LEU A 190 -3.42 3.90 22.89
C LEU A 190 -3.17 4.92 21.78
N VAL A 191 -2.12 5.73 21.92
CA VAL A 191 -1.72 6.71 20.90
C VAL A 191 -1.30 6.01 19.61
N TYR A 192 -0.52 4.94 19.69
CA TYR A 192 -0.14 4.13 18.52
C TYR A 192 -1.37 3.58 17.79
N ARG A 193 -2.31 2.95 18.50
CA ARG A 193 -3.55 2.40 17.90
C ARG A 193 -4.42 3.50 17.29
N ALA A 194 -4.58 4.63 17.97
CA ALA A 194 -5.35 5.76 17.46
C ALA A 194 -4.74 6.31 16.16
N VAL A 195 -3.42 6.49 16.14
CA VAL A 195 -2.67 6.93 14.95
C VAL A 195 -2.80 5.93 13.81
N TYR A 196 -2.67 4.63 14.09
CA TYR A 196 -2.83 3.55 13.11
C TYR A 196 -4.22 3.56 12.44
N TRP A 197 -5.30 3.66 13.23
CA TRP A 197 -6.66 3.73 12.71
C TRP A 197 -6.93 5.03 11.94
N LEU A 198 -6.43 6.17 12.42
CA LEU A 198 -6.54 7.43 11.71
C LEU A 198 -5.84 7.39 10.35
N LEU A 199 -4.64 6.79 10.28
CA LEU A 199 -3.92 6.59 9.03
C LEU A 199 -4.65 5.63 8.08
N SER A 200 -5.28 4.57 8.62
CA SER A 200 -6.07 3.61 7.83
C SER A 200 -7.29 4.29 7.21
N VAL A 201 -8.02 5.09 7.99
CA VAL A 201 -9.15 5.89 7.50
C VAL A 201 -8.68 6.94 6.50
N ALA A 202 -7.58 7.64 6.78
CA ALA A 202 -7.00 8.64 5.89
C ALA A 202 -6.58 8.00 4.55
N TRP A 203 -6.03 6.79 4.56
CA TRP A 203 -5.69 6.05 3.36
C TRP A 203 -6.92 5.75 2.49
N VAL A 204 -8.01 5.28 3.09
CA VAL A 204 -9.26 5.03 2.35
C VAL A 204 -9.86 6.33 1.82
N VAL A 205 -9.99 7.36 2.67
CA VAL A 205 -10.71 8.60 2.35
C VAL A 205 -9.92 9.50 1.41
N LEU A 206 -8.59 9.59 1.56
CA LEU A 206 -7.73 10.50 0.79
C LEU A 206 -7.01 9.79 -0.36
N GLY A 207 -6.72 8.49 -0.22
CA GLY A 207 -6.05 7.70 -1.25
C GLY A 207 -7.05 7.04 -2.20
N VAL A 208 -7.85 6.10 -1.69
CA VAL A 208 -8.68 5.20 -2.52
C VAL A 208 -9.92 5.90 -3.07
N LEU A 209 -10.75 6.48 -2.20
CA LEU A 209 -12.06 7.04 -2.56
C LEU A 209 -11.97 8.08 -3.70
N PRO A 210 -11.06 9.07 -3.65
CA PRO A 210 -10.99 10.11 -4.67
C PRO A 210 -10.59 9.58 -6.05
N ILE A 211 -9.81 8.49 -6.09
CA ILE A 211 -9.38 7.86 -7.34
C ILE A 211 -10.55 7.09 -7.96
N ILE A 212 -11.26 6.27 -7.18
CA ILE A 212 -12.38 5.46 -7.67
C ILE A 212 -13.55 6.34 -8.10
N LEU A 213 -13.98 7.28 -7.24
CA LEU A 213 -15.13 8.14 -7.52
C LEU A 213 -14.91 9.03 -8.75
N LYS A 214 -13.67 9.45 -9.00
CA LYS A 214 -13.34 10.25 -10.19
C LYS A 214 -13.05 9.39 -11.42
N ALA A 215 -12.69 8.12 -11.27
CA ALA A 215 -12.53 7.22 -12.41
C ALA A 215 -13.89 6.81 -13.02
N ALA A 216 -14.94 6.67 -12.20
CA ALA A 216 -16.29 6.33 -12.66
C ALA A 216 -16.87 7.27 -13.75
N PRO A 217 -16.87 8.60 -13.61
CA PRO A 217 -17.38 9.50 -14.65
C PRO A 217 -16.52 9.49 -15.92
N GLU A 218 -15.20 9.27 -15.82
CA GLU A 218 -14.30 9.16 -16.98
C GLU A 218 -14.57 7.89 -17.79
N ILE A 219 -14.93 6.79 -17.10
CA ILE A 219 -15.38 5.56 -17.73
C ILE A 219 -16.73 5.80 -18.41
N LEU A 220 -17.68 6.44 -17.73
CA LEU A 220 -19.00 6.72 -18.30
C LEU A 220 -18.90 7.59 -19.55
N LYS A 221 -18.09 8.65 -19.50
CA LYS A 221 -17.81 9.54 -20.65
C LYS A 221 -17.27 8.74 -21.84
N GLY A 222 -16.30 7.86 -21.60
CA GLY A 222 -15.74 6.98 -22.63
C GLY A 222 -16.73 5.99 -23.23
N LEU A 223 -17.77 5.59 -22.50
CA LEU A 223 -18.84 4.71 -22.97
C LEU A 223 -19.92 5.47 -23.75
N THR A 224 -20.23 6.72 -23.37
CA THR A 224 -21.25 7.54 -24.04
C THR A 224 -20.79 8.00 -25.42
N ASP A 225 -19.53 8.42 -25.55
CA ASP A 225 -18.97 8.97 -26.78
C ASP A 225 -17.77 8.13 -27.26
N PRO A 226 -17.99 6.90 -27.76
CA PRO A 226 -16.90 5.96 -28.03
C PRO A 226 -15.98 6.40 -29.16
N TYR A 227 -16.47 7.17 -30.13
CA TYR A 227 -15.70 7.62 -31.31
C TYR A 227 -15.16 9.04 -31.18
N GLN A 228 -15.45 9.73 -30.06
CA GLN A 228 -14.94 11.07 -29.84
C GLN A 228 -13.50 10.98 -29.35
N GLU A 229 -12.65 11.78 -29.99
CA GLU A 229 -11.25 11.95 -29.66
C GLU A 229 -11.10 12.54 -28.24
N MET A 230 -10.48 11.77 -27.32
CA MET A 230 -10.25 12.14 -25.91
C MET A 230 -8.76 12.24 -25.54
#